data_AF-A0A1P8DDA9-F1
#
_entry.id   AF-A0A1P8DDA9-F1
#
_cell.length_a   1.000
_cell.length_b   1.000
_cell.length_c   1.000
_cell.angle_alpha   90.00
_cell.angle_beta   90.00
_cell.angle_gamma   90.00
#
_symmetry.space_group_name_H-M   'P 1'
#
loop_
_entity.id
_entity.type
_entity.pdbx_description
1 polymer ?
#
loop_
_entity_poly.entity_id
_entity_poly.type
_entity_poly.pdbx_seq_one_letter_code
_entity_poly.pdbx_strand_id
1 'polypeptide(L)' 'GLSGDSLKKLPRHMIVKDTKAENTCCTICLQDIVVGEIARSLPHCRHTFHLICVDKWLVKNDSCPICR' A
#
# COMPACT_ATOMS: atom_id res chain seq x y z
N GLY A 1 -3.38 1.94 16.28
CA GLY A 1 -4.04 1.53 15.01
C GLY A 1 -4.95 2.62 14.54
N LEU A 2 -5.02 2.85 13.23
CA LEU A 2 -5.87 3.88 12.63
C LEU A 2 -7.32 3.37 12.51
N SER A 3 -8.28 4.26 12.75
CA SER A 3 -9.70 3.98 12.50
C SER A 3 -9.94 3.79 10.99
N GLY A 4 -10.85 2.87 10.63
CA GLY A 4 -11.12 2.52 9.22
C GLY A 4 -11.52 3.72 8.36
N ASP A 5 -12.16 4.74 8.94
CA ASP A 5 -12.52 5.99 8.26
C ASP A 5 -11.30 6.85 7.89
N SER A 6 -10.23 6.80 8.68
CA SER A 6 -8.99 7.50 8.39
C SER A 6 -8.23 6.85 7.24
N LEU A 7 -8.32 5.52 7.10
CA LEU A 7 -7.69 4.77 6.01
C LEU A 7 -8.34 5.04 4.66
N LYS A 8 -9.67 5.19 4.63
CA LYS A 8 -10.40 5.53 3.40
C LYS A 8 -10.00 6.88 2.82
N LYS A 9 -9.46 7.80 3.64
CA LYS A 9 -8.99 9.12 3.21
C LYS A 9 -7.61 9.10 2.56
N LEU A 10 -6.83 8.04 2.77
CA LEU A 10 -5.53 7.92 2.11
C LEU A 10 -5.74 7.78 0.58
N PRO A 11 -4.82 8.28 -0.25
CA PRO A 11 -4.92 8.15 -1.69
C PRO A 11 -4.71 6.69 -2.10
N ARG A 12 -5.50 6.21 -3.07
CA ARG A 12 -5.32 4.90 -3.71
C ARG A 12 -5.29 5.08 -5.21
N HIS A 13 -4.56 4.23 -5.90
CA HIS A 13 -4.43 4.27 -7.35
C HIS A 13 -4.41 2.85 -7.90
N MET A 14 -4.86 2.72 -9.15
CA MET A 14 -4.75 1.46 -9.89
C MET A 14 -3.39 1.42 -10.56
N ILE A 15 -2.73 0.27 -10.50
CA ILE A 15 -1.52 0.04 -11.28
C ILE A 15 -1.93 -0.11 -12.75
N VAL A 16 -1.63 0.91 -13.56
CA VAL A 16 -2.02 0.96 -14.99
C VAL A 16 -0.83 0.76 -15.93
N LYS A 17 0.38 0.68 -15.39
CA LYS A 17 1.60 0.42 -16.17
C LYS A 17 2.41 -0.64 -15.45
N ASP A 18 2.97 -1.54 -16.24
CA ASP A 18 4.01 -2.47 -15.76
C ASP A 18 5.25 -1.63 -15.48
N THR A 19 5.35 -1.11 -14.24
CA THR A 19 6.51 -0.37 -13.76
C THR A 19 7.65 -1.35 -13.50
N LYS A 20 8.13 -2.04 -14.54
CA LYS A 20 9.36 -2.87 -14.48
C LYS A 20 10.59 -2.10 -13.99
N ALA A 21 10.55 -0.78 -14.01
CA ALA A 21 11.61 0.09 -13.49
C ALA A 21 11.60 0.22 -11.95
N GLU A 22 10.49 -0.10 -11.29
CA GLU A 22 10.34 -0.09 -9.84
C GLU A 22 9.60 -1.37 -9.45
N ASN A 23 10.33 -2.46 -9.19
CA ASN A 23 9.81 -3.73 -8.66
C ASN A 23 8.91 -3.47 -7.43
N THR A 24 7.63 -3.20 -7.68
CA THR A 24 6.70 -2.78 -6.64
C THR A 24 6.16 -4.04 -6.00
N CYS A 25 6.92 -4.58 -5.06
CA CYS A 25 6.56 -5.78 -4.31
C CYS A 25 5.86 -5.36 -3.02
N CYS A 26 4.67 -5.91 -2.77
CA CYS A 26 3.98 -5.68 -1.51
C CYS A 26 4.66 -6.49 -0.40
N THR A 27 5.41 -5.83 0.49
CA THR A 27 6.16 -6.54 1.55
C THR A 27 5.28 -7.17 2.63
N ILE A 28 3.97 -6.89 2.62
CA ILE A 28 3.00 -7.47 3.55
C ILE A 28 2.60 -8.89 3.13
N CYS A 29 2.32 -9.11 1.84
CA CYS A 29 1.97 -10.42 1.30
C CYS A 29 3.11 -11.09 0.54
N LEU A 30 4.23 -10.38 0.33
CA LEU A 30 5.39 -10.82 -0.43
C LEU A 30 5.05 -11.21 -1.88
N GLN A 31 4.09 -10.49 -2.48
CA GLN A 31 3.69 -10.67 -3.87
C GLN A 31 3.92 -9.38 -4.65
N ASP A 32 4.18 -9.52 -5.95
CA ASP A 32 4.28 -8.40 -6.86
C ASP A 32 2.93 -7.71 -7.02
N ILE A 33 2.95 -6.38 -7.08
CA ILE A 33 1.76 -5.61 -7.40
C ILE A 33 1.70 -5.48 -8.92
N VAL A 34 0.69 -6.10 -9.53
CA VAL A 34 0.57 -6.21 -10.98
C VAL A 34 -0.44 -5.21 -11.55
N VAL A 35 -0.37 -5.01 -12.87
CA VAL A 35 -1.31 -4.14 -13.60
C VAL A 35 -2.75 -4.61 -13.40
N GLY A 36 -3.63 -3.66 -13.10
CA GLY A 36 -5.04 -3.90 -12.78
C GLY A 36 -5.32 -3.99 -11.28
N GLU A 37 -4.30 -4.16 -10.44
CA GLU A 37 -4.48 -4.15 -8.99
C GLU A 37 -4.54 -2.74 -8.41
N ILE A 38 -5.18 -2.61 -7.25
CA ILE A 38 -5.26 -1.34 -6.52
C ILE A 38 -4.19 -1.32 -5.45
N ALA A 39 -3.33 -0.32 -5.53
CA ALA A 39 -2.29 -0.06 -4.57
C ALA A 39 -2.55 1.25 -3.81
N ARG A 40 -1.90 1.37 -2.67
CA ARG A 40 -1.91 2.56 -1.82
C ARG A 40 -0.47 2.90 -1.48
N SER A 41 -0.08 4.13 -1.78
CA SER A 41 1.20 4.70 -1.35
C SER A 41 0.97 5.56 -0.11
N LEU A 42 1.81 5.38 0.91
CA LEU A 42 1.73 6.21 2.11
C LEU A 42 2.26 7.62 1.82
N PRO A 43 1.55 8.69 2.21
CA PRO A 43 1.92 10.06 1.83
C PRO A 43 3.26 10.51 2.40
N HIS A 44 3.65 10.00 3.58
CA HIS A 44 4.88 10.43 4.27
C HIS A 44 6.15 9.76 3.72
N CYS A 45 6.10 8.47 3.38
CA CYS A 45 7.28 7.70 2.96
C CYS A 45 7.21 7.18 1.52
N ARG A 46 6.08 7.38 0.84
CA ARG A 46 5.80 6.94 -0.54
C ARG A 46 5.90 5.44 -0.79
N HIS A 47 6.06 4.62 0.25
CA HIS A 47 6.01 3.16 0.13
C HIS A 47 4.64 2.69 -0.33
N THR A 48 4.66 1.79 -1.31
CA THR A 48 3.48 1.29 -2.01
C THR A 48 3.19 -0.15 -1.62
N PHE A 49 1.92 -0.44 -1.36
CA PHE A 49 1.43 -1.76 -0.98
C PHE A 49 0.07 -2.02 -1.63
N HIS A 50 -0.36 -3.28 -1.71
CA HIS A 50 -1.75 -3.57 -2.05
C HIS A 50 -2.69 -2.87 -1.08
N LEU A 51 -3.75 -2.25 -1.61
CA LEU A 51 -4.76 -1.53 -0.83
C LEU A 51 -5.24 -2.35 0.36
N ILE A 52 -5.62 -3.60 0.11
CA ILE A 52 -6.18 -4.51 1.12
C ILE A 52 -5.13 -4.86 2.17
N CYS A 53 -3.89 -5.09 1.75
CA CYS A 53 -2.81 -5.48 2.65
C CYS A 53 -2.46 -4.35 3.62
N VAL A 54 -2.25 -3.14 3.11
CA VAL A 54 -1.90 -1.99 3.95
C VAL A 54 -3.08 -1.51 4.78
N ASP A 55 -4.31 -1.58 4.27
CA ASP A 55 -5.48 -1.23 5.08
C ASP A 55 -5.62 -2.19 6.27
N LYS A 56 -5.47 -3.51 6.06
CA LYS A 56 -5.47 -4.50 7.16
C LYS A 56 -4.32 -4.27 8.16
N TRP A 57 -3.13 -3.93 7.65
CA TRP A 57 -2.00 -3.60 8.51
C TRP A 57 -2.28 -2.36 9.35
N LEU A 58 -2.78 -1.29 8.72
CA LEU A 58 -2.97 0.00 9.36
C LEU A 58 -4.13 0.05 10.37
N VAL A 59 -5.07 -0.90 10.28
CA VAL A 59 -6.07 -1.11 11.34
C VAL A 59 -5.38 -1.56 12.64
N LYS A 60 -4.38 -2.45 12.54
CA LYS A 60 -3.65 -3.00 13.69
C LYS A 60 -2.53 -2.09 14.17
N ASN A 61 -1.75 -1.56 13.23
CA ASN A 61 -0.58 -0.70 13.47
C ASN A 61 -0.85 0.67 12.86
N ASP A 62 -0.29 1.76 13.36
CA ASP A 62 -0.45 3.10 12.76
C ASP A 62 0.79 3.56 11.97
N SER A 63 1.75 2.66 11.76
CA SER A 63 3.02 2.94 11.11
C SER A 63 3.23 2.15 9.82
N CYS A 64 4.14 2.66 8.97
CA CYS A 64 4.54 2.00 7.75
C CYS A 64 5.30 0.69 8.05
N PRO A 65 4.96 -0.44 7.40
CA PRO A 65 5.69 -1.70 7.58
C PRO A 65 7.19 -1.63 7.28
N ILE A 66 7.61 -0.67 6.45
CA ILE A 66 9.00 -0.53 5.99
C ILE A 66 9.78 0.50 6.82
N CYS A 67 9.20 1.67 7.11
CA CYS A 67 9.93 2.75 7.78
C CYS A 67 10.12 2.55 9.28
N ARG A 68 9.18 1.86 9.92
CA ARG A 68 8.98 1.82 11.38
C ARG A 68 9.10 3.19 12.04
#